data_AF-A0A1H8HQN6-F1
#
_entry.id   AF-A0A1H8HQN6-F1
#
_cell.length_a   1.000
_cell.length_b   1.000
_cell.length_c   1.000
_cell.angle_alpha   90.00
_cell.angle_beta   90.00
_cell.angle_gamma   90.00
#
_symmetry.space_group_name_H-M   'P 1'
#
loop_
_entity.id
_entity.type
_entity.pdbx_description
1 polymer ?
#
loop_
_entity_poly.entity_id
_entity_poly.type
_entity_poly.pdbx_seq_one_letter_code
_entity_poly.pdbx_strand_id
1 'polypeptide(L)' 'MSVIEIEDTARPRIYARTVLSQCPECDGDLTVLRVIGGRAGCEYWTMRCTDCGGIHLDILTPRGTAEDDEGPLPAA' A
#
# COMPACT_ATOMS: atom_id res chain seq x y z
N MET A 1 22.05 21.77 19.19
CA MET A 1 20.87 22.15 18.38
C MET A 1 20.40 20.86 17.73
N SER A 2 19.38 20.22 18.31
CA SER A 2 18.93 18.88 17.92
C SER A 2 17.65 19.04 17.10
N VAL A 3 17.68 18.61 15.83
CA VAL A 3 16.47 18.48 15.02
C VAL A 3 16.27 17.00 14.78
N ILE A 4 15.32 16.42 15.48
CA ILE A 4 14.75 15.10 15.17
C ILE A 4 13.45 15.38 14.42
N GLU A 5 13.53 15.45 13.09
CA GLU A 5 12.34 15.41 12.23
C GLU A 5 11.90 13.94 12.13
N ILE A 6 11.03 13.54 13.05
CA ILE A 6 10.29 12.27 12.97
C ILE A 6 8.85 12.65 12.59
N GLU A 7 8.67 13.27 11.43
CA GLU A 7 7.34 13.42 10.83
C GLU A 7 7.06 12.21 9.94
N ASP A 8 6.67 11.09 10.56
CA ASP A 8 5.59 10.23 10.05
C ASP A 8 5.16 9.29 11.18
N THR A 9 4.67 9.86 12.29
CA THR A 9 3.81 9.08 13.18
C THR A 9 2.51 8.82 12.43
N ALA A 10 2.53 7.69 11.71
CA ALA A 10 1.44 6.93 11.14
C ALA A 10 0.08 7.24 11.78
N ARG A 11 -0.64 8.21 11.21
CA ARG A 11 -2.10 8.11 11.25
C ARG A 11 -2.43 6.77 10.57
N PRO A 12 -3.28 5.91 11.14
CA PRO A 12 -3.69 4.70 10.47
C PRO A 12 -4.38 5.11 9.16
N ARG A 13 -3.63 5.07 8.06
CA ARG A 13 -4.16 5.36 6.74
C ARG A 13 -5.11 4.21 6.43
N ILE A 14 -6.39 4.52 6.36
CA ILE A 14 -7.39 3.53 6.01
C ILE A 14 -7.32 3.39 4.49
N TYR A 15 -6.73 2.29 4.01
CA TYR A 15 -6.62 2.00 2.58
C TYR A 15 -7.90 1.35 2.05
N ALA A 16 -8.17 1.52 0.75
CA ALA A 16 -9.35 0.94 0.10
C ALA A 16 -9.40 -0.58 0.31
N ARG A 17 -8.25 -1.24 0.20
CA ARG A 17 -8.07 -2.67 0.44
C ARG A 17 -7.26 -2.99 1.69
N THR A 18 -7.38 -4.22 2.15
CA THR A 18 -6.48 -4.81 3.15
C THR A 18 -5.09 -4.99 2.55
N VAL A 19 -4.07 -4.75 3.37
CA VAL A 19 -2.66 -4.97 3.01
C VAL A 19 -2.40 -6.46 2.79
N LEU A 20 -1.62 -6.79 1.76
CA LEU A 20 -1.20 -8.15 1.45
C LEU A 20 -0.31 -8.69 2.58
N SER A 21 -0.85 -9.64 3.33
CA SER A 21 -0.18 -10.25 4.48
C SER A 21 0.35 -11.66 4.23
N GLN A 22 -0.13 -12.35 3.18
CA GLN A 22 0.26 -13.71 2.83
C GLN A 22 0.81 -13.80 1.40
N CYS A 23 1.79 -14.68 1.21
CA CYS A 23 2.45 -14.90 -0.07
C CYS A 23 1.47 -15.57 -1.06
N PRO A 24 1.22 -14.98 -2.24
CA PRO A 24 0.30 -15.54 -3.23
C PRO A 24 0.78 -16.86 -3.86
N GLU A 25 2.05 -17.24 -3.65
CA GLU A 25 2.63 -18.46 -4.20
C GLU A 25 2.66 -19.63 -3.21
N CYS A 26 2.89 -19.36 -1.92
CA CYS A 26 3.08 -20.42 -0.91
C CYS A 26 2.26 -20.23 0.37
N ASP A 27 1.43 -19.19 0.46
CA ASP A 27 0.62 -18.80 1.62
C ASP A 27 1.41 -18.42 2.90
N GLY A 28 2.74 -18.42 2.80
CA GLY A 28 3.66 -18.02 3.87
C GLY A 28 3.60 -16.54 4.21
N ASP A 29 4.17 -16.17 5.37
CA ASP A 29 4.15 -14.81 5.86
C ASP A 29 4.98 -13.85 4.98
N LEU A 30 4.52 -12.61 4.88
CA LEU A 30 5.20 -11.53 4.17
C LEU A 30 5.75 -10.49 5.15
N THR A 31 7.00 -10.08 4.93
CA THR A 31 7.62 -8.96 5.65
C THR A 31 7.83 -7.76 4.73
N VAL A 32 7.68 -6.55 5.28
CA VAL A 32 7.87 -5.30 4.54
C VAL A 32 9.36 -5.09 4.29
N LEU A 33 9.77 -5.05 3.02
CA LEU A 33 11.13 -4.73 2.63
C LEU A 33 11.32 -3.22 2.43
N ARG A 34 10.33 -2.55 1.83
CA ARG A 34 10.36 -1.12 1.57
C ARG A 34 8.95 -0.57 1.33
N VAL A 35 8.69 0.61 1.87
CA VAL A 35 7.50 1.41 1.54
C VAL A 35 7.95 2.66 0.78
N ILE A 36 7.33 2.94 -0.36
CA ILE A 36 7.60 4.12 -1.17
C ILE A 36 6.30 4.91 -1.33
N GLY A 37 6.32 6.19 -0.97
CA GLY A 37 5.22 7.10 -1.22
C GLY A 37 5.04 7.34 -2.72
N GLY A 38 3.81 7.19 -3.20
CA GLY A 38 3.38 7.42 -4.57
C GLY A 38 2.66 8.76 -4.76
N ARG A 39 2.12 8.94 -5.96
CA ARG A 39 1.22 10.06 -6.27
C ARG A 39 -0.14 9.84 -5.61
N ALA A 40 -0.89 10.92 -5.40
CA ALA A 40 -2.25 10.88 -4.84
C ALA A 40 -2.37 10.14 -3.49
N GLY A 41 -1.30 10.13 -2.69
CA GLY A 41 -1.29 9.45 -1.39
C GLY A 41 -1.23 7.91 -1.48
N CYS A 42 -1.07 7.35 -2.69
CA CYS A 42 -0.82 5.93 -2.86
C CYS A 42 0.52 5.53 -2.26
N GLU A 43 0.66 4.26 -1.90
CA GLU A 43 1.94 3.71 -1.44
C GLU A 43 2.25 2.40 -2.13
N TYR A 44 3.54 2.17 -2.37
CA TYR A 44 4.08 0.97 -2.97
C TYR A 44 4.86 0.21 -1.91
N TRP A 45 4.30 -0.90 -1.46
CA TRP A 45 4.84 -1.76 -0.43
C TRP A 45 5.50 -2.96 -1.10
N THR A 46 6.83 -2.98 -1.07
CA THR A 46 7.58 -4.16 -1.51
C THR A 46 7.64 -5.14 -0.34
N MET A 47 7.06 -6.31 -0.53
CA MET A 47 6.97 -7.38 0.44
C MET A 47 7.92 -8.52 0.06
N ARG A 48 8.52 -9.17 1.05
CA ARG A 48 9.32 -10.39 0.86
C ARG A 48 8.71 -11.53 1.66
N CYS A 49 8.50 -12.68 1.03
CA CYS A 49 8.10 -13.88 1.74
C CYS A 49 9.24 -14.42 2.60
N THR A 50 8.94 -14.73 3.85
CA THR A 50 9.91 -15.32 4.79
C THR A 50 10.18 -16.79 4.49
N ASP A 51 9.29 -17.45 3.76
CA ASP A 51 9.34 -18.89 3.54
C ASP A 51 9.97 -19.22 2.18
N CYS A 52 9.38 -18.74 1.08
CA CYS A 52 9.90 -18.99 -0.28
C CYS A 52 10.90 -17.93 -0.77
N GLY A 53 11.00 -16.78 -0.09
CA GLY A 53 11.85 -15.66 -0.50
C GLY A 53 11.32 -14.81 -1.65
N GLY A 54 10.12 -15.11 -2.17
CA GLY A 54 9.45 -14.38 -3.24
C GLY A 54 9.25 -12.90 -2.91
N ILE A 55 9.30 -12.04 -3.92
CA ILE A 55 9.11 -10.59 -3.79
C ILE A 55 7.78 -10.20 -4.43
N HIS A 56 6.92 -9.54 -3.65
CA HIS A 56 5.59 -9.13 -4.08
C HIS A 56 5.42 -7.63 -3.90
N LEU A 57 4.59 -7.02 -4.74
CA LEU A 57 4.27 -5.59 -4.68
C LEU A 57 2.80 -5.43 -4.27
N ASP A 58 2.58 -4.73 -3.17
CA ASP A 58 1.26 -4.30 -2.74
C ASP A 58 1.12 -2.78 -2.93
N ILE A 59 0.09 -2.38 -3.68
CA ILE A 59 -0.18 -0.98 -4.00
C ILE A 59 -1.40 -0.55 -3.20
N LEU A 60 -1.18 0.32 -2.22
CA LEU A 60 -2.21 0.77 -1.29
C LEU A 60 -2.68 2.16 -1.68
N THR A 61 -3.96 2.27 -2.07
CA THR A 61 -4.66 3.53 -2.31
C THR A 61 -5.43 3.95 -1.05
N PRO A 62 -5.33 5.22 -0.61
CA PRO A 62 -6.10 5.71 0.53
C PRO A 62 -7.61 5.73 0.23
N ARG A 63 -8.45 5.42 1.23
CA ARG A 63 -9.91 5.61 1.12
C ARG A 63 -10.20 7.11 0.97
N GLY A 64 -10.90 7.48 -0.10
CA GLY A 64 -11.26 8.87 -0.42
C GLY A 64 -10.47 9.52 -1.56
N THR A 65 -9.48 8.83 -2.14
CA THR A 65 -8.90 9.23 -3.45
C THR A 65 -9.38 8.33 -4.60
N ALA A 66 -10.33 7.43 -4.31
CA ALA A 66 -10.84 6.40 -5.23
C ALA A 66 -12.31 6.65 -5.63
N GLU A 67 -12.75 7.91 -5.64
CA GLU A 67 -14.02 8.41 -6.20
C GLU A 67 -13.57 9.68 -6.97
N ASP A 68 -13.51 9.74 -8.32
CA ASP A 68 -14.63 9.77 -9.27
C ASP A 68 -14.14 9.44 -10.71
N ASP A 69 -13.97 8.16 -11.07
CA ASP A 69 -13.82 7.76 -12.50
C ASP A 69 -14.85 6.68 -12.89
N GLU A 70 -16.04 6.77 -12.29
CA GLU A 70 -17.25 6.11 -12.80
C GLU A 70 -18.37 7.16 -12.84
N GLY A 71 -18.09 8.26 -13.55
CA GLY A 71 -19.13 9.19 -13.97
C GLY A 71 -20.14 8.48 -14.88
N PRO A 72 -21.43 8.87 -14.89
CA PRO A 72 -22.46 8.19 -15.68
C PRO A 72 -22.03 8.06 -17.14
N LEU A 73 -22.04 6.83 -17.66
CA LEU A 73 -21.84 6.57 -19.08
C LEU A 73 -22.80 7.47 -19.89
N PRO A 74 -22.31 8.25 -20.87
CA PRO A 74 -23.19 9.11 -21.64
C PRO A 74 -24.19 8.24 -22.39
N ALA A 75 -25.48 8.42 -22.11
CA ALA A 75 -26.54 7.82 -22.89
C ALA A 75 -26.48 8.42 -24.32
N ALA A 76 -26.29 7.54 -25.30
CA ALA A 76 -26.37 7.87 -26.72
C ALA A 76 -27.82 7.77 -27.23
#